data_AF-A0A433DK79-F1
#
_entry.id   AF-A0A433DK79-F1
#
_cell.length_a   1.000
_cell.length_b   1.000
_cell.length_c   1.000
_cell.angle_alpha   90.00
_cell.angle_beta   90.00
_cell.angle_gamma   90.00
#
_symmetry.space_group_name_H-M   'P 1'
#
loop_
_entity.id
_entity.type
_entity.pdbx_description
1 polymer ?
#
loop_
_entity_poly.entity_id
_entity_poly.type
_entity_poly.pdbx_seq_one_letter_code
_entity_poly.pdbx_strand_id
1 'polypeptide(L)' 'MLSNSIPRVEDFPVMPAETCGFTLKPLSFFTQNPGLDIPPTSKIVNKSVLANATSCGCE' A
#
# COMPACT_ATOMS: atom_id res chain seq x y z
N MET A 1 -0.53 18.96 -10.76
CA MET A 1 -0.95 20.38 -10.69
C MET A 1 -0.99 20.94 -12.10
N LEU A 2 -1.99 20.53 -12.86
CA LEU A 2 -2.48 21.11 -14.12
C LEU A 2 -3.66 20.24 -14.56
N SER A 3 -4.76 20.26 -13.80
CA SER A 3 -6.06 19.79 -14.28
C SER A 3 -6.73 20.98 -14.95
N ASN A 4 -6.56 21.08 -16.26
CA ASN A 4 -7.24 22.05 -17.11
C ASN A 4 -8.70 21.63 -17.26
N SER A 5 -9.63 22.33 -16.62
CA SER A 5 -11.06 22.01 -16.64
C SER A 5 -11.72 22.48 -17.93
N ILE A 6 -11.67 21.65 -18.99
CA ILE A 6 -12.60 21.73 -20.11
C ILE A 6 -13.68 20.68 -19.82
N PRO A 7 -14.91 21.06 -19.43
CA PRO A 7 -15.98 20.09 -19.15
C PRO A 7 -16.22 19.19 -20.37
N ARG A 8 -16.17 17.87 -20.17
CA ARG A 8 -16.47 16.89 -21.22
C ARG A 8 -17.85 16.27 -20.94
N VAL A 9 -18.48 15.68 -21.95
CA VAL A 9 -19.88 15.19 -21.86
C VAL A 9 -20.02 13.98 -20.91
N GLU A 10 -18.90 13.37 -20.53
CA GLU A 10 -18.75 12.23 -19.63
C GLU A 10 -18.90 12.59 -18.13
N ASP A 11 -18.96 13.89 -17.77
CA ASP A 11 -19.09 14.38 -16.38
C ASP A 11 -20.54 14.48 -15.87
N PHE A 12 -21.53 14.04 -16.66
CA PHE A 12 -22.95 14.07 -16.29
C PHE A 12 -23.47 12.65 -16.01
N PRO A 13 -24.17 12.39 -14.88
CA PRO A 13 -24.62 13.27 -13.80
C PRO A 13 -23.68 13.40 -12.58
N VAL A 14 -22.56 12.68 -12.53
CA VAL A 14 -21.56 12.76 -11.43
C VAL A 14 -20.15 12.64 -11.99
N MET A 15 -19.32 13.63 -11.69
CA MET A 15 -17.90 13.66 -12.02
C MET A 15 -17.11 12.65 -11.14
N PRO A 16 -16.30 11.75 -11.73
CA PRO A 16 -15.43 10.85 -10.96
C PRO A 16 -14.29 11.62 -10.28
N ALA A 17 -13.94 11.22 -9.05
CA ALA A 17 -12.94 11.92 -8.25
C ALA A 17 -11.53 11.73 -8.82
N GLU A 18 -10.92 12.81 -9.34
CA GLU A 18 -9.52 12.82 -9.73
C GLU A 18 -8.62 12.94 -8.48
N THR A 19 -7.79 11.93 -8.23
CA THR A 19 -6.83 11.97 -7.11
C THR A 19 -5.51 12.53 -7.59
N CYS A 20 -5.20 13.77 -7.18
CA CYS A 20 -3.86 14.33 -7.33
C CYS A 20 -3.13 14.30 -5.98
N GLY A 21 -1.90 13.79 -5.98
CA GLY A 21 -1.05 13.74 -4.79
C GLY A 21 0.38 14.07 -5.15
N PHE A 22 1.14 14.61 -4.19
CA PHE A 22 2.57 14.77 -4.30
C PHE A 22 3.22 13.99 -3.16
N THR A 23 4.39 13.40 -3.42
CA THR A 23 5.14 12.65 -2.41
C THR A 23 6.37 13.45 -2.01
N LEU A 24 6.48 13.76 -0.73
CA LEU A 24 7.70 14.35 -0.17
C LEU A 24 8.59 13.21 0.33
N LYS A 25 9.68 12.95 -0.39
CA LYS A 25 10.70 12.00 0.05
C LYS A 25 11.79 12.76 0.82
N PRO A 26 12.10 12.37 2.06
CA PRO A 26 13.18 13.01 2.80
C PRO A 26 14.52 12.68 2.15
N LEU A 27 15.29 13.71 1.80
CA LEU A 27 16.66 13.58 1.29
C LEU A 27 17.65 13.84 2.42
N SER A 28 18.53 12.87 2.68
CA SER A 28 19.58 12.98 3.72
C SER A 28 19.08 13.25 5.15
N PHE A 29 17.83 12.88 5.45
CA PHE A 29 17.23 13.03 6.79
C PHE A 29 17.66 11.92 7.77
N PHE A 30 17.83 10.70 7.27
CA PHE A 30 18.27 9.55 8.07
C PHE A 30 19.68 9.13 7.63
N THR A 31 20.55 8.83 8.59
CA THR A 31 21.90 8.30 8.33
C THR A 31 21.87 6.91 7.66
N GLN A 32 20.79 6.15 7.88
CA GLN A 32 20.57 4.82 7.31
C GLN A 32 19.07 4.61 7.05
N ASN A 33 18.72 3.63 6.22
CA ASN A 33 17.34 3.28 5.89
C ASN A 33 16.51 3.06 7.18
N PRO A 34 15.48 3.90 7.45
CA PRO A 34 14.66 3.78 8.66
C PRO A 34 13.81 2.50 8.71
N GLY A 35 13.62 1.81 7.57
CA GLY A 35 12.84 0.58 7.50
C GLY A 35 13.61 -0.70 7.77
N LEU A 36 14.90 -0.62 8.15
CA LEU A 36 15.75 -1.82 8.30
C LEU A 36 15.40 -2.65 9.54
N ASP A 37 14.80 -2.05 10.58
CA ASP A 37 14.40 -2.74 11.81
C ASP A 37 13.02 -3.42 11.69
N ILE A 38 12.40 -3.37 10.51
CA ILE A 38 11.08 -3.94 10.28
C ILE A 38 11.25 -5.40 9.88
N PRO A 39 10.70 -6.36 10.64
CA PRO A 39 10.81 -7.77 10.31
C PRO A 39 10.12 -8.03 8.96
N PRO A 40 10.76 -8.78 8.04
CA PRO A 40 10.20 -9.05 6.74
C PRO A 40 8.96 -9.93 6.86
N THR A 41 7.93 -9.61 6.07
CA THR A 41 6.69 -10.39 6.00
C THR A 41 6.84 -11.70 5.21
N SER A 42 8.04 -12.04 4.76
CA SER A 42 8.29 -13.21 3.94
C SER A 42 8.26 -14.50 4.77
N LYS A 43 7.51 -15.49 4.28
CA LYS A 43 7.45 -16.83 4.88
C LYS A 43 8.81 -17.53 4.94
N ILE A 44 9.75 -17.13 4.06
CA ILE A 44 11.13 -17.64 4.01
C ILE A 44 11.87 -17.32 5.32
N VAL A 45 11.69 -16.11 5.84
CA VAL A 45 12.30 -15.69 7.12
C VAL A 45 11.47 -16.15 8.29
N ASN A 46 10.15 -15.97 8.21
CA ASN A 46 9.26 -16.22 9.34
C ASN A 46 9.08 -17.71 9.66
N LYS A 47 9.37 -18.62 8.72
CA LYS A 47 9.25 -20.09 8.83
C LYS A 47 7.93 -20.58 9.44
N SER A 48 6.93 -19.72 9.55
CA SER A 48 5.62 -20.06 10.08
C SER A 48 4.97 -21.00 9.08
N VAL A 49 4.69 -22.19 9.56
CA VAL A 49 3.87 -23.16 8.87
C VAL A 49 2.46 -22.94 9.39
N LEU A 50 1.45 -23.02 8.52
CA LEU A 50 0.06 -23.06 8.94
C LEU A 50 -0.07 -24.18 9.98
N ALA A 51 -0.34 -23.81 11.23
CA ALA A 51 -0.71 -24.77 12.24
C ALA A 51 -2.06 -25.33 11.79
N ASN A 52 -2.02 -26.57 11.28
CA ASN A 52 -3.11 -27.39 10.80
C ASN A 52 -3.65 -27.18 9.38
N ALA A 53 -3.36 -28.15 8.52
CA ALA A 53 -4.22 -28.48 7.40
C ALA A 53 -5.29 -29.53 7.75
N THR A 54 -5.22 -30.29 8.87
CA THR A 54 -6.16 -31.43 9.10
C THR A 54 -6.37 -31.97 10.54
N SER A 55 -6.00 -31.31 11.63
CA SER A 55 -6.11 -31.92 12.99
C SER A 55 -6.50 -30.96 14.12
N CYS A 56 -7.62 -30.26 13.96
CA CYS A 56 -8.49 -30.01 15.10
C CYS A 56 -9.80 -30.69 14.66
N GLY A 57 -10.09 -31.94 15.01
CA GLY A 57 -9.71 -32.61 16.25
C GLY A 57 -10.46 -32.04 17.45
N CYS A 58 -11.57 -31.33 17.21
CA CYS A 58 -12.62 -31.11 18.19
C CYS A 58 -13.95 -31.39 17.48
N GLU A 59 -14.70 -32.31 18.08
CA GLU A 59 -16.14 -32.50 17.88
C GLU A 59 -16.91 -31.19 18.11
#